data_AF-A0A1C1C6K4-F1
#
_entry.id   AF-A0A1C1C6K4-F1
#
_cell.length_a   1.000
_cell.length_b   1.000
_cell.length_c   1.000
_cell.angle_alpha   90.00
_cell.angle_beta   90.00
_cell.angle_gamma   90.00
#
_symmetry.space_group_name_H-M   'P 1'
#
loop_
_entity.id
_entity.type
_entity.pdbx_description
1 polymer ?
#
loop_
_entity_poly.entity_id
_entity_poly.type
_entity_poly.pdbx_seq_one_letter_code
_entity_poly.pdbx_strand_id
1 'polypeptide(L)'
;MASSQKAARMGEDVRQNLEVSGVWLAAAATDTGRTRVDKVNAELVTLTYGTIVAQLCTDYDYDYAQVNLQLDKMGYNIGMRLIEDFLARSNTGRCGNFRDTAEIISKVSLD
;
A
#
# COMPACT_ATOMS: atom_id res chain seq x y z
N MET A 1 -30.33 1.32 -20.13
CA MET A 1 -29.63 0.01 -20.15
C MET A 1 -28.11 0.17 -19.96
N ALA A 2 -27.43 1.09 -20.64
CA ALA A 2 -25.98 1.30 -20.52
C ALA A 2 -25.47 1.59 -19.08
N SER A 3 -26.16 2.42 -18.30
CA SER A 3 -25.75 2.71 -16.91
C SER A 3 -25.81 1.50 -15.98
N SER A 4 -26.78 0.58 -16.17
CA SER A 4 -26.85 -0.67 -15.40
C SER A 4 -25.69 -1.61 -15.71
N GLN A 5 -25.28 -1.70 -16.99
CA GLN A 5 -24.11 -2.52 -17.35
C GLN A 5 -22.80 -1.95 -16.79
N LYS A 6 -22.65 -0.61 -16.77
CA LYS A 6 -21.46 0.03 -16.20
C LYS A 6 -21.35 -0.22 -14.68
N ALA A 7 -22.47 -0.18 -13.96
CA ALA A 7 -22.52 -0.52 -12.53
C ALA A 7 -22.22 -2.00 -12.25
N ALA A 8 -22.69 -2.92 -13.11
CA ALA A 8 -22.39 -4.35 -12.97
C ALA A 8 -20.89 -4.64 -13.19
N ARG A 9 -20.28 -4.04 -14.23
CA ARG A 9 -18.82 -4.11 -14.45
C ARG A 9 -18.02 -3.55 -13.28
N MET A 10 -18.45 -2.43 -12.71
CA MET A 10 -17.84 -1.86 -11.50
C MET A 10 -17.85 -2.87 -10.34
N GLY A 11 -18.97 -3.59 -10.16
CA GLY A 11 -19.08 -4.65 -9.16
C GLY A 11 -18.07 -5.77 -9.38
N GLU A 12 -17.84 -6.19 -10.62
CA GLU A 12 -16.83 -7.20 -10.97
C GLU A 12 -15.40 -6.67 -10.82
N ASP A 13 -15.08 -5.46 -11.28
CA ASP A 13 -13.73 -4.88 -11.19
C ASP A 13 -13.31 -4.63 -9.74
N VAL A 14 -14.22 -4.10 -8.90
CA VAL A 14 -13.96 -3.94 -7.45
C VAL A 14 -13.78 -5.30 -6.79
N ARG A 15 -14.56 -6.31 -7.20
CA ARG A 15 -14.45 -7.67 -6.66
C ARG A 15 -13.13 -8.34 -7.08
N GLN A 16 -12.71 -8.20 -8.33
CA GLN A 16 -11.40 -8.68 -8.81
C GLN A 16 -10.26 -7.96 -8.09
N ASN A 17 -10.35 -6.64 -7.88
CA ASN A 17 -9.33 -5.90 -7.16
C ASN A 17 -9.27 -6.30 -5.68
N LEU A 18 -10.42 -6.60 -5.05
CA LEU A 18 -10.49 -7.17 -3.70
C LEU A 18 -9.96 -8.61 -3.64
N GLU A 19 -10.18 -9.44 -4.66
CA GLU A 19 -9.61 -10.79 -4.74
C GLU A 19 -8.09 -10.76 -4.90
N VAL A 20 -7.57 -9.89 -5.78
CA VAL A 20 -6.13 -9.66 -5.93
C VAL A 20 -5.54 -9.08 -4.64
N SER A 21 -6.26 -8.15 -3.99
CA SER A 21 -5.88 -7.65 -2.66
C SER A 21 -5.89 -8.75 -1.60
N GLY A 22 -6.81 -9.72 -1.67
CA GLY A 22 -6.86 -10.90 -0.81
C GLY A 22 -5.64 -11.81 -0.99
N VAL A 23 -5.15 -11.96 -2.22
CA VAL A 23 -3.90 -12.68 -2.52
C VAL A 23 -2.69 -11.91 -1.97
N TRP A 24 -2.65 -10.59 -2.14
CA TRP A 24 -1.62 -9.74 -1.54
C TRP A 24 -1.65 -9.74 -0.01
N LEU A 25 -2.84 -9.74 0.60
CA LEU A 25 -3.05 -9.83 2.04
C LEU A 25 -2.64 -11.19 2.58
N ALA A 26 -2.94 -12.29 1.88
CA ALA A 26 -2.47 -13.62 2.26
C ALA A 26 -0.94 -13.69 2.24
N ALA A 27 -0.29 -13.04 1.27
CA ALA A 27 1.17 -12.93 1.21
C ALA A 27 1.74 -12.01 2.31
N ALA A 28 1.03 -10.96 2.70
CA ALA A 28 1.46 -10.04 3.76
C ALA A 28 1.18 -10.57 5.18
N ALA A 29 0.19 -11.46 5.35
CA ALA A 29 -0.16 -12.08 6.63
C ALA A 29 0.87 -13.10 7.10
N THR A 30 1.65 -13.67 6.18
CA THR A 30 2.80 -14.50 6.53
C THR A 30 3.98 -13.59 6.88
N ASP A 31 4.05 -13.24 8.16
CA ASP A 31 5.24 -12.78 8.89
C ASP A 31 5.66 -11.31 8.69
N THR A 32 5.22 -10.42 9.59
CA THR A 32 5.86 -9.12 9.81
C THR A 32 6.00 -8.81 11.30
N GLY A 33 7.25 -8.52 11.67
CA GLY A 33 7.82 -8.50 13.02
C GLY A 33 7.26 -7.46 13.98
N ARG A 34 7.56 -7.70 15.25
CA ARG A 34 6.88 -7.20 16.46
C ARG A 34 7.44 -5.88 17.01
N THR A 35 7.88 -4.95 16.16
CA THR A 35 8.06 -3.59 16.66
C THR A 35 6.69 -3.08 17.11
N ARG A 36 6.60 -2.49 18.30
CA ARG A 36 5.36 -1.99 18.91
C ARG A 36 4.86 -0.73 18.19
N VAL A 37 4.79 -0.79 16.86
CA VAL A 37 3.65 -0.21 16.14
C VAL A 37 2.45 -0.91 16.79
N ASP A 38 1.52 -0.17 17.39
CA ASP A 38 0.22 -0.76 17.72
C ASP A 38 -0.20 -1.52 16.47
N LYS A 39 -0.24 -2.86 16.52
CA LYS A 39 -0.45 -3.68 15.33
C LYS A 39 -1.70 -3.15 14.66
N VAL A 40 -1.51 -2.34 13.62
CA VAL A 40 -2.62 -1.78 12.89
C VAL A 40 -3.17 -2.98 12.13
N ASN A 41 -4.42 -3.36 12.41
CA ASN A 41 -5.04 -4.48 11.73
C ASN A 41 -4.85 -4.31 10.22
N ALA A 42 -4.37 -5.35 9.54
CA ALA A 42 -4.27 -5.36 8.08
C ALA A 42 -5.64 -5.04 7.42
N GLU A 43 -6.72 -5.45 8.08
CA GLU A 43 -8.10 -5.07 7.74
C GLU A 43 -8.32 -3.56 7.73
N LEU A 44 -7.79 -2.83 8.72
CA LEU A 44 -7.96 -1.38 8.79
C LEU A 44 -7.23 -0.68 7.64
N VAL A 45 -6.01 -1.13 7.31
CA VAL A 45 -5.24 -0.62 6.16
C VAL A 45 -5.97 -0.90 4.85
N THR A 46 -6.56 -2.10 4.72
CA THR A 46 -7.33 -2.48 3.54
C THR A 46 -8.59 -1.63 3.39
N LEU A 47 -9.31 -1.40 4.48
CA LEU A 47 -10.50 -0.55 4.49
C LEU A 47 -10.16 0.90 4.10
N THR A 48 -9.11 1.48 4.69
CA THR A 48 -8.70 2.84 4.33
C THR A 48 -8.19 2.93 2.90
N TYR A 49 -7.43 1.95 2.43
CA TYR A 49 -7.02 1.88 1.03
C TYR A 49 -8.24 1.81 0.09
N GLY A 50 -9.25 1.00 0.41
CA GLY A 50 -10.51 0.94 -0.32
C GLY A 50 -11.21 2.29 -0.41
N THR A 51 -11.26 3.06 0.69
CA THR A 51 -11.83 4.42 0.67
C THR A 51 -11.02 5.39 -0.18
N ILE A 52 -9.69 5.33 -0.15
CA ILE A 52 -8.80 6.16 -0.98
C ILE A 52 -9.03 5.84 -2.46
N VAL A 53 -9.06 4.56 -2.83
CA VAL A 53 -9.30 4.14 -4.22
C VAL A 53 -10.69 4.56 -4.70
N ALA A 54 -11.73 4.42 -3.87
CA ALA A 54 -13.08 4.85 -4.21
C ALA A 54 -13.17 6.38 -4.45
N GLN A 55 -12.49 7.16 -3.62
CA GLN A 55 -12.38 8.61 -3.80
C GLN A 55 -11.66 8.96 -5.10
N LEU A 56 -10.51 8.33 -5.39
CA LEU A 56 -9.77 8.57 -6.63
C LEU A 56 -10.58 8.17 -7.87
N CYS A 57 -11.29 7.04 -7.84
CA CYS A 57 -12.17 6.64 -8.93
C CYS A 57 -13.24 7.70 -9.22
N THR A 58 -13.75 8.37 -8.19
CA THR A 58 -14.71 9.46 -8.36
C THR A 58 -14.03 10.72 -8.91
N ASP A 59 -12.85 11.08 -8.38
CA ASP A 59 -12.12 12.30 -8.77
C ASP A 59 -11.58 12.25 -10.21
N TYR A 60 -11.29 11.05 -10.72
CA TYR A 60 -10.78 10.81 -12.08
C TYR A 60 -11.84 10.25 -13.05
N ASP A 61 -13.13 10.46 -12.79
CA ASP A 61 -14.24 10.02 -13.67
C ASP A 61 -14.21 8.52 -14.05
N TYR A 62 -13.68 7.69 -13.16
CA TYR A 62 -13.47 6.26 -13.35
C TYR A 62 -12.47 5.93 -14.50
N ASP A 63 -11.54 6.83 -14.80
CA ASP A 63 -10.36 6.55 -15.62
C ASP A 63 -9.30 5.80 -14.79
N TYR A 64 -9.36 4.47 -14.86
CA TYR A 64 -8.45 3.59 -14.11
C TYR A 64 -6.98 3.78 -14.44
N ALA A 65 -6.63 4.27 -15.64
CA ALA A 65 -5.24 4.53 -15.99
C ALA A 65 -4.70 5.73 -15.20
N GLN A 66 -5.49 6.79 -15.07
CA GLN A 66 -5.15 7.96 -14.25
C GLN A 66 -5.16 7.63 -12.76
N VAL A 67 -6.14 6.85 -12.29
CA VAL A 67 -6.20 6.40 -10.89
C VAL A 67 -4.94 5.62 -10.51
N ASN A 68 -4.53 4.65 -11.33
CA ASN A 68 -3.32 3.87 -11.07
C ASN A 68 -2.05 4.72 -11.12
N LEU A 69 -1.96 5.67 -12.04
CA LEU A 69 -0.84 6.62 -12.09
C LEU A 69 -0.76 7.47 -10.81
N GLN A 70 -1.91 7.91 -10.30
CA GLN A 70 -1.96 8.68 -9.07
C GLN A 70 -1.64 7.82 -7.83
N LEU A 71 -2.13 6.57 -7.79
CA LEU A 71 -1.80 5.60 -6.73
C LEU A 71 -0.30 5.30 -6.68
N ASP A 72 0.34 5.11 -7.84
CA ASP A 72 1.79 4.90 -7.93
C ASP A 72 2.57 6.09 -7.34
N LYS A 73 2.18 7.32 -7.73
CA LYS A 73 2.77 8.55 -7.19
C LYS A 73 2.55 8.69 -5.67
N MET A 74 1.35 8.36 -5.19
CA MET A 74 1.06 8.38 -3.75
C MET A 74 1.90 7.34 -3.00
N GLY A 75 1.99 6.11 -3.50
CA GLY A 75 2.79 5.03 -2.92
C GLY A 75 4.27 5.39 -2.84
N TYR A 76 4.84 5.95 -3.91
CA TYR A 76 6.22 6.43 -3.93
C TYR A 76 6.46 7.51 -2.86
N ASN A 77 5.57 8.51 -2.75
CA ASN A 77 5.69 9.57 -1.76
C ASN A 77 5.52 9.08 -0.31
N ILE A 78 4.67 8.08 -0.08
CA ILE A 78 4.53 7.43 1.23
C ILE A 78 5.81 6.67 1.55
N GLY A 79 6.33 5.87 0.62
CA GLY A 79 7.58 5.14 0.78
C GLY A 79 8.76 6.04 1.09
N MET A 80 8.90 7.17 0.39
CA MET A 80 9.95 8.15 0.66
C MET A 80 9.87 8.70 2.10
N ARG A 81 8.67 9.04 2.58
CA ARG A 81 8.48 9.50 3.96
C ARG A 81 8.80 8.42 4.99
N LEU A 82 8.42 7.17 4.72
CA LEU A 82 8.77 6.04 5.59
C LEU A 82 10.28 5.86 5.70
N ILE A 83 11.01 6.04 4.59
CA ILE A 83 12.48 5.98 4.58
C ILE A 83 13.06 7.15 5.38
N GLU A 84 12.56 8.38 5.20
CA GLU A 84 13.00 9.55 5.97
C GLU A 84 12.77 9.36 7.48
N ASP A 85 11.58 8.91 7.88
CA ASP A 85 11.24 8.62 9.27
C ASP A 85 12.10 7.49 9.85
N PHE A 86 12.36 6.45 9.06
CA PHE A 86 13.23 5.34 9.44
C PHE A 86 14.67 5.82 9.70
N LEU A 87 15.23 6.62 8.80
CA LEU A 87 16.57 7.18 8.94
C LEU A 87 16.65 8.13 10.15
N ALA A 88 15.63 8.97 10.36
CA ALA A 88 15.56 9.88 11.49
C ALA A 88 15.53 9.16 12.85
N ARG A 89 14.91 7.97 12.92
CA ARG A 89 14.78 7.17 14.16
C ARG A 89 15.92 6.20 14.41
N SER A 90 16.46 5.60 13.35
CA SER A 90 17.47 4.53 13.47
C SER A 90 18.87 5.04 13.85
N ASN A 91 19.13 6.35 13.73
CA ASN A 91 20.46 6.95 13.92
C ASN A 91 21.55 6.20 13.12
N THR A 92 21.18 5.62 11.97
CA THR A 92 22.07 4.82 11.15
C THR A 92 22.96 5.73 10.31
N GLY A 93 24.23 5.33 10.16
CA GLY A 93 25.16 6.02 9.27
C GLY A 93 24.72 5.92 7.80
N ARG A 94 25.35 6.71 6.91
CA ARG A 94 25.11 6.61 5.46
C ARG A 94 25.40 5.18 4.99
N CYS A 95 24.43 4.55 4.33
CA CYS A 95 24.61 3.25 3.68
C CYS A 95 25.40 3.44 2.38
N GLY A 96 26.46 2.65 2.16
CA GLY A 96 27.33 2.78 0.99
C GLY A 96 26.83 2.04 -0.25
N ASN A 97 25.92 1.10 -0.07
CA ASN A 97 25.33 0.29 -1.13
C ASN A 97 23.94 -0.24 -0.71
N PHE A 98 23.21 -0.82 -1.67
CA PHE A 98 21.85 -1.35 -1.45
C PHE A 98 21.81 -2.52 -0.47
N ARG A 99 22.87 -3.35 -0.40
CA ARG A 99 22.96 -4.48 0.53
C ARG A 99 23.05 -3.99 1.97
N ASP A 100 23.84 -2.95 2.25
CA ASP A 100 23.93 -2.32 3.56
C ASP A 100 22.56 -1.77 3.99
N THR A 101 21.85 -1.09 3.08
CA THR A 101 20.50 -0.59 3.33
C THR A 101 19.54 -1.73 3.71
N ALA A 102 19.55 -2.83 2.96
CA ALA A 102 18.71 -3.99 3.24
C ALA A 102 19.04 -4.64 4.59
N GLU A 103 20.32 -4.74 4.96
CA GLU A 103 20.75 -5.25 6.27
C GLU A 103 20.32 -4.33 7.43
N ILE A 104 20.37 -3.02 7.25
CA ILE A 104 19.93 -2.07 8.28
C ILE A 104 18.41 -2.15 8.46
N ILE A 105 17.65 -2.17 7.36
CA ILE A 105 16.18 -2.29 7.41
C ILE A 105 15.77 -3.61 8.06
N SER A 106 16.43 -4.73 7.70
CA SER A 106 16.10 -6.03 8.27
C SER A 106 16.40 -6.12 9.76
N LYS A 107 17.52 -5.55 10.24
CA LYS A 107 17.85 -5.52 11.67
C LYS A 107 16.80 -4.75 12.48
N VAL A 108 16.42 -3.54 12.05
CA VAL A 108 15.37 -2.75 12.73
C VAL A 108 14.00 -3.42 12.67
N SER A 109 13.75 -4.30 11.69
CA SER A 109 12.52 -5.08 11.62
C SER A 109 12.51 -6.31 12.56
N LEU A 110 13.69 -6.80 12.95
CA LEU A 110 13.89 -8.01 13.76
C LEU A 110 14.15 -7.72 15.24
N ASP A 111 14.71 -6.56 15.59
CA ASP A 111 14.92 -6.09 16.96
C ASP A 111 13.64 -5.46 17.57
#